data_AF-A0AAU8VJW0-F1
#
_entry.id   AF-A0AAU8VJW0-F1
#
_cell.length_a   1.000
_cell.length_b   1.000
_cell.length_c   1.000
_cell.angle_alpha   90.00
_cell.angle_beta   90.00
_cell.angle_gamma   90.00
#
_symmetry.space_group_name_H-M   'P 1'
#
loop_
_entity.id
_entity.type
_entity.pdbx_description
1 polymer ?
#
loop_
_entity_poly.entity_id
_entity_poly.type
_entity_poly.pdbx_seq_one_letter_code
_entity_poly.pdbx_strand_id
1 'polypeptide(L)' 'MKNKIQTIMAKHDPWQEDDFESYEAIARDVSLMTDKTFIEHYLLEVYSEENGHFDQENIHAMIEEIKNAI' A
#
# COMPACT_ATOMS: atom_id res chain seq x y z
N MET A 1 6.20 -17.03 -2.92
CA MET A 1 4.91 -16.61 -3.54
C MET A 1 4.83 -15.11 -3.37
N LYS A 2 4.63 -14.33 -4.45
CA LYS A 2 4.48 -12.87 -4.32
C LYS A 2 3.16 -12.58 -3.60
N ASN A 3 3.19 -11.83 -2.50
CA ASN A 3 1.99 -11.41 -1.79
C ASN A 3 1.15 -10.52 -2.73
N LYS A 4 -0.17 -10.76 -2.79
CA LYS A 4 -1.10 -9.99 -3.63
C LYS A 4 -1.08 -8.50 -3.27
N ILE A 5 -0.95 -8.17 -1.98
CA ILE A 5 -0.88 -6.79 -1.49
C ILE A 5 0.43 -6.13 -1.92
N GLN A 6 1.59 -6.79 -1.77
CA GLN A 6 2.88 -6.26 -2.27
C GLN A 6 2.86 -6.06 -3.80
N THR A 7 2.13 -6.92 -4.52
CA THR A 7 1.98 -6.80 -5.98
C THR A 7 1.15 -5.57 -6.36
N ILE A 8 0.12 -5.24 -5.56
CA ILE A 8 -0.67 -4.02 -5.73
C ILE A 8 0.18 -2.79 -5.37
N MET A 9 0.94 -2.82 -4.27
CA MET A 9 1.84 -1.72 -3.88
C MET A 9 2.87 -1.41 -4.97
N ALA A 10 3.61 -2.42 -5.44
CA ALA A 10 4.60 -2.26 -6.50
C ALA A 10 4.02 -1.78 -7.85
N LYS A 11 2.73 -2.04 -8.11
CA LYS A 11 2.04 -1.55 -9.32
C LYS A 11 1.78 -0.04 -9.26
N HIS A 12 1.55 0.49 -8.06
CA HIS A 12 1.24 1.90 -7.82
C HIS A 12 2.45 2.70 -7.34
N ASP A 13 3.65 2.11 -7.35
CA ASP A 13 4.93 2.80 -7.25
C ASP A 13 5.47 3.11 -8.66
N PRO A 14 5.13 4.26 -9.25
CA PRO A 14 5.59 4.61 -10.60
C PRO A 14 7.09 4.87 -10.66
N TRP A 15 7.72 5.19 -9.53
CA TRP A 15 9.13 5.57 -9.45
C TRP A 15 10.03 4.38 -9.12
N GLN A 16 9.44 3.28 -8.64
CA GLN A 16 10.15 2.08 -8.19
C GLN A 16 11.25 2.46 -7.19
N GLU A 17 10.97 3.44 -6.33
CA GLU A 17 11.91 3.88 -5.30
C GLU A 17 12.10 2.80 -4.25
N ASP A 18 11.05 1.99 -4.03
CA ASP A 18 11.07 0.86 -3.11
C ASP A 18 11.28 -0.47 -3.84
N ASP A 19 12.20 -1.28 -3.29
CA ASP A 19 12.29 -2.68 -3.66
C ASP A 19 11.01 -3.42 -3.26
N PHE A 20 10.63 -4.45 -4.02
CA PHE A 20 9.45 -5.27 -3.71
C PHE A 20 9.45 -5.84 -2.28
N GLU A 21 10.65 -6.09 -1.73
CA GLU A 21 10.86 -6.57 -0.36
C GLU A 21 10.55 -5.50 0.70
N SER A 22 10.72 -4.21 0.40
CA SER A 22 10.40 -3.10 1.30
C SER A 22 8.92 -3.10 1.72
N TYR A 23 8.03 -3.59 0.86
CA TYR A 23 6.60 -3.69 1.15
C TYR A 23 6.20 -4.84 2.08
N GLU A 24 7.11 -5.76 2.43
CA GLU A 24 6.75 -6.99 3.16
C GLU A 24 6.08 -6.68 4.51
N ALA A 25 6.63 -5.75 5.29
CA ALA A 25 6.10 -5.38 6.59
C ALA A 25 4.68 -4.79 6.47
N ILE A 26 4.51 -3.80 5.60
CA ILE A 26 3.23 -3.12 5.37
C ILE A 26 2.19 -4.13 4.85
N ALA A 27 2.56 -4.96 3.88
CA ALA A 27 1.66 -5.95 3.32
C ALA A 27 1.25 -7.02 4.33
N ARG A 28 2.15 -7.41 5.25
CA ARG A 28 1.82 -8.31 6.35
C ARG A 28 0.81 -7.66 7.30
N ASP A 29 1.02 -6.41 7.68
CA ASP A 29 0.11 -5.71 8.58
C ASP A 29 -1.28 -5.57 7.97
N VAL A 30 -1.37 -5.11 6.72
CA VAL A 30 -2.65 -5.02 5.99
C VAL A 30 -3.33 -6.39 5.86
N SER A 31 -2.56 -7.46 5.62
CA SER A 31 -3.13 -8.83 5.52
C SER A 31 -3.77 -9.32 6.83
N LEU A 32 -3.44 -8.73 7.97
CA LEU A 32 -4.00 -9.07 9.28
C LEU A 32 -5.20 -8.17 9.65
N MET A 33 -5.48 -7.14 8.87
CA MET A 33 -6.59 -6.21 9.10
C MET A 33 -7.85 -6.66 8.34
N THR A 34 -9.01 -6.57 8.99
CA THR A 34 -10.32 -6.90 8.38
C THR A 34 -11.19 -5.68 8.13
N ASP A 35 -10.85 -4.54 8.75
CA ASP A 35 -11.61 -3.29 8.63
C ASP A 35 -10.99 -2.43 7.52
N LYS A 36 -11.76 -2.21 6.45
CA LYS A 36 -11.34 -1.44 5.28
C LYS A 36 -11.07 0.03 5.60
N THR A 37 -11.79 0.61 6.57
CA THR A 37 -11.55 1.99 7.02
C THR A 37 -10.25 2.08 7.79
N PHE A 38 -9.93 1.08 8.61
CA PHE A 38 -8.65 1.04 9.33
C PHE A 38 -7.45 0.85 8.38
N ILE A 39 -7.59 0.01 7.36
CA ILE A 39 -6.57 -0.18 6.31
C ILE A 39 -6.27 1.13 5.57
N GLU A 40 -7.31 1.88 5.21
CA GLU A 40 -7.17 3.18 4.55
C GLU A 40 -6.43 4.18 5.43
N HIS A 41 -6.82 4.32 6.71
CA HIS A 41 -6.12 5.21 7.63
C HIS A 41 -4.65 4.82 7.82
N TYR A 42 -4.36 3.54 8.00
CA TYR A 42 -2.99 3.04 8.14
C TYR A 42 -2.13 3.37 6.91
N LEU A 43 -2.64 3.09 5.70
CA LEU A 43 -1.89 3.32 4.46
C LEU A 43 -1.69 4.82 4.17
N LEU A 44 -2.66 5.68 4.51
CA LEU A 44 -2.50 7.13 4.40
C LEU A 44 -1.48 7.69 5.41
N GLU A 45 -1.32 7.07 6.57
CA GLU A 45 -0.29 7.45 7.55
C GLU A 45 1.11 7.04 7.05
N VAL A 46 1.25 5.80 6.57
CA VAL A 46 2.51 5.29 6.00
C VAL A 46 2.94 6.14 4.80
N TYR A 47 2.03 6.44 3.88
CA TYR A 47 2.30 7.18 2.65
C TYR A 47 1.81 8.64 2.71
N SER A 48 1.91 9.26 3.88
CA SER A 48 1.52 10.67 4.05
C SER A 48 2.27 11.59 3.08
N GLU A 49 1.67 12.74 2.73
CA GLU A 49 2.31 13.76 1.88
C GLU A 49 3.68 14.21 2.42
N GLU A 50 3.86 14.17 3.75
CA GLU A 50 5.12 14.52 4.42
C GLU A 50 6.23 13.50 4.17
N ASN A 51 5.89 12.26 3.81
CA ASN A 51 6.86 11.20 3.51
C ASN A 51 7.32 11.21 2.04
N GLY A 52 6.73 12.02 1.16
CA GLY A 52 7.29 12.39 -0.15
C GLY A 52 7.52 11.28 -1.21
N HIS A 53 7.24 10.02 -0.89
CA HIS A 53 7.60 8.87 -1.74
C HIS A 53 6.62 8.59 -2.88
N PHE A 54 5.34 8.98 -2.75
CA PHE A 54 4.30 8.65 -3.72
C PHE A 54 3.42 9.86 -4.04
N ASP A 55 2.99 9.94 -5.30
CA ASP A 55 1.90 10.83 -5.69
C ASP A 55 0.59 10.37 -5.02
N GLN A 56 -0.19 11.32 -4.48
CA GLN A 56 -1.40 11.01 -3.71
C GLN A 56 -2.49 10.34 -4.55
N GLU A 57 -2.61 10.62 -5.85
CA GLU A 57 -3.58 9.93 -6.71
C GLU A 57 -3.24 8.43 -6.79
N ASN A 58 -1.96 8.08 -6.89
CA ASN A 58 -1.52 6.68 -6.90
C ASN A 58 -1.73 6.01 -5.54
N ILE A 59 -1.50 6.71 -4.42
CA ILE A 59 -1.78 6.18 -3.07
C ILE A 59 -3.26 5.85 -2.92
N HIS A 60 -4.15 6.78 -3.30
CA HIS A 60 -5.59 6.55 -3.23
C HIS A 60 -6.04 5.38 -4.12
N ALA A 61 -5.50 5.27 -5.35
CA ALA A 61 -5.78 4.15 -6.25
C ALA A 61 -5.29 2.81 -5.68
N MET A 62 -4.10 2.79 -5.08
CA MET A 62 -3.53 1.63 -4.40
C MET A 62 -4.41 1.17 -3.24
N ILE A 63 -4.84 2.10 -2.38
CA ILE A 63 -5.70 1.80 -1.23
C ILE A 63 -7.02 1.17 -1.67
N GLU A 64 -7.65 1.71 -2.71
CA GLU A 64 -8.90 1.17 -3.25
C GLU A 64 -8.72 -0.24 -3.84
N GLU A 65 -7.62 -0.49 -4.56
CA GLU A 65 -7.33 -1.82 -5.09
C GLU A 65 -7.04 -2.84 -3.97
N ILE A 66 -6.32 -2.42 -2.93
CA ILE A 66 -6.09 -3.23 -1.72
C ILE A 66 -7.43 -3.55 -1.05
N LYS A 67 -8.27 -2.56 -0.75
CA LYS A 67 -9.58 -2.75 -0.12
C LYS A 67 -10.49 -3.69 -0.90
N ASN A 68 -10.34 -3.79 -2.21
CA ASN A 68 -11.10 -4.72 -3.06
C ASN A 68 -10.48 -6.13 -3.14
N ALA A 69 -9.23 -6.29 -2.73
CA ALA A 69 -8.47 -7.54 -2.81
C ALA A 69 -8.60 -8.45 -1.58
N ILE A 70 -9.10 -7.90 -0.47
CA ILE A 70 -9.36 -8.48 0.86
C ILE A 70 -10.87 -8.53 1.14
#